data_AF-A0A8A3S333-F1
#
_entry.id   AF-A0A8A3S333-F1
#
_cell.length_a   1.000
_cell.length_b   1.000
_cell.length_c   1.000
_cell.angle_alpha   90.00
_cell.angle_beta   90.00
_cell.angle_gamma   90.00
#
_symmetry.space_group_name_H-M   'P 1'
#
loop_
_entity.id
_entity.type
_entity.pdbx_description
1 polymer ?
#
loop_
_entity_poly.entity_id
_entity_poly.type
_entity_poly.pdbx_seq_one_letter_code
_entity_poly.pdbx_strand_id
1 'polypeptide(L)'
;MRRASLGLLLIPLVALAAGAVLGEEIELTGTAPAGETIYLFFTGPNLPAGGVDLVDAAAVETGDPDTFTTVTVGDDGGWRYRWKTTGLGIDPGTYTIYASDRPTARDDLRTDDAVYSTLAVTLRRPALIVETGEEETPETEEQESPATRAATSATIAAAALALLVRRPT
;
A
#
# COMPACT_ATOMS: atom_id res chain seq x y z
N MET A 1 31.64 -7.98 -26.82
CA MET A 1 30.21 -8.18 -26.50
C MET A 1 30.10 -9.20 -25.38
N ARG A 2 29.84 -8.78 -24.14
CA ARG A 2 29.46 -9.72 -23.07
C ARG A 2 27.95 -9.88 -23.15
N ARG A 3 27.45 -11.09 -23.43
CA ARG A 3 26.06 -11.41 -23.16
C ARG A 3 25.95 -11.49 -21.63
N ALA A 4 25.23 -10.57 -21.01
CA ALA A 4 24.92 -10.69 -19.59
C ALA A 4 24.13 -12.00 -19.40
N SER A 5 24.53 -12.80 -18.42
CA SER A 5 23.75 -13.99 -18.05
C SER A 5 22.39 -13.51 -17.57
N LEU A 6 21.31 -13.99 -18.21
CA LEU A 6 19.94 -13.59 -17.90
C LEU A 6 19.46 -14.23 -16.58
N GLY A 7 20.10 -13.85 -15.47
CA GLY A 7 19.50 -13.99 -14.16
C GLY A 7 18.25 -13.13 -14.10
N LEU A 8 17.16 -13.69 -13.59
CA LEU A 8 15.88 -13.01 -13.50
C LEU A 8 15.98 -11.86 -12.49
N LEU A 9 16.21 -10.63 -12.99
CA LEU A 9 16.13 -9.42 -12.17
C LEU A 9 14.69 -9.25 -11.71
N LEU A 10 14.50 -9.18 -10.39
CA LEU A 10 13.22 -8.89 -9.76
C LEU A 10 13.43 -7.71 -8.81
N ILE A 11 12.50 -6.75 -8.88
CA ILE A 11 12.50 -5.54 -8.05
C ILE A 11 11.25 -5.62 -7.16
N PRO A 12 11.16 -6.52 -6.17
CA PRO A 12 9.95 -6.62 -5.33
C PRO A 12 9.68 -5.28 -4.64
N LEU A 13 8.41 -4.86 -4.64
CA LEU A 13 7.91 -3.62 -4.04
C LEU A 13 6.77 -3.95 -3.08
N VAL A 14 6.79 -3.37 -1.87
CA VAL A 14 5.76 -3.53 -0.84
C VAL A 14 5.61 -2.22 -0.03
N ALA A 15 4.40 -1.94 0.46
CA ALA A 15 4.16 -0.85 1.42
C ALA A 15 3.98 -1.44 2.82
N LEU A 16 4.51 -0.75 3.84
CA LEU A 16 4.44 -1.21 5.24
C LEU A 16 3.22 -0.68 6.02
N ALA A 17 2.34 0.10 5.37
CA ALA A 17 1.10 0.61 5.96
C ALA A 17 -0.05 -0.41 5.87
N ALA A 18 -0.66 -0.76 7.02
CA ALA A 18 -1.80 -1.71 7.09
C ALA A 18 -3.11 -1.16 6.47
N GLY A 19 -3.14 0.14 6.17
CA GLY A 19 -4.16 0.85 5.41
C GLY A 19 -3.63 2.25 5.12
N ALA A 20 -3.90 2.80 3.93
CA ALA A 20 -3.32 4.06 3.51
C ALA A 20 -4.34 5.20 3.57
N VAL A 21 -4.00 6.28 4.30
CA VAL A 21 -4.84 7.47 4.47
C VAL A 21 -4.19 8.66 3.76
N LEU A 22 -4.98 9.46 3.05
CA LEU A 22 -4.52 10.70 2.45
C LEU A 22 -4.09 11.70 3.52
N GLY A 23 -2.89 12.24 3.34
CA GLY A 23 -2.19 13.09 4.28
C GLY A 23 -1.09 12.34 5.04
N GLU A 24 -1.26 11.03 5.28
CA GLU A 24 -0.24 10.21 5.94
C GLU A 24 0.95 9.90 5.02
N GLU A 25 2.03 9.46 5.65
CA GLU A 25 3.27 9.06 4.98
C GLU A 25 3.32 7.53 4.89
N ILE A 26 3.62 7.01 3.70
CA ILE A 26 3.60 5.59 3.38
C ILE A 26 5.04 5.14 3.11
N GLU A 27 5.59 4.27 3.96
CA GLU A 27 6.89 3.67 3.67
C GLU A 27 6.74 2.57 2.62
N LEU A 28 7.32 2.82 1.45
CA LEU A 28 7.53 1.88 0.36
C LEU A 28 8.90 1.26 0.54
N THR A 29 9.00 -0.07 0.41
CA THR A 29 10.26 -0.79 0.50
C THR A 29 10.37 -1.86 -0.56
N GLY A 30 11.60 -2.26 -0.87
CA GLY A 30 11.87 -3.31 -1.84
C GLY A 30 13.31 -3.77 -1.80
N THR A 31 13.66 -4.67 -2.73
CA THR A 31 15.04 -5.09 -2.97
C THR A 31 15.39 -5.02 -4.46
N ALA A 32 16.70 -4.99 -4.73
CA ALA A 32 17.32 -4.97 -6.06
C ALA A 32 18.85 -5.21 -5.89
N PRO A 33 19.65 -5.29 -6.97
CA PRO A 33 21.11 -5.30 -6.84
C PRO A 33 21.62 -3.99 -6.22
N ALA A 34 22.63 -4.09 -5.35
CA ALA A 34 23.22 -2.95 -4.67
C ALA A 34 23.84 -1.93 -5.65
N GLY A 35 23.64 -0.64 -5.39
CA GLY A 35 24.15 0.45 -6.21
C GLY A 35 23.33 0.77 -7.47
N GLU A 36 22.29 -0.01 -7.79
CA GLU A 36 21.33 0.34 -8.84
C GLU A 36 20.45 1.53 -8.42
N THR A 37 19.79 2.16 -9.38
CA THR A 37 18.79 3.21 -9.14
C THR A 37 17.41 2.71 -9.55
N ILE A 38 16.45 2.83 -8.64
CA ILE A 38 15.04 2.51 -8.88
C ILE A 38 14.27 3.79 -9.18
N TYR A 39 13.51 3.76 -10.26
CA TYR A 39 12.65 4.85 -10.72
C TYR A 39 11.23 4.57 -10.24
N LEU A 40 10.73 5.45 -9.38
CA LEU A 40 9.41 5.38 -8.76
C LEU A 40 8.47 6.39 -9.42
N PHE A 41 7.29 5.90 -9.78
CA PHE A 41 6.17 6.70 -10.28
C PHE A 41 4.85 6.02 -9.92
N PHE A 42 3.70 6.69 -10.09
CA PHE A 42 2.40 6.07 -9.88
C PHE A 42 1.33 6.52 -10.89
N THR A 43 0.29 5.71 -11.04
CA THR A 43 -0.92 6.03 -11.83
C THR A 43 -2.18 5.84 -10.99
N GLY A 44 -3.30 6.43 -11.42
CA GLY A 44 -4.60 6.24 -10.78
C GLY A 44 -5.67 7.19 -11.34
N PRO A 45 -6.79 7.37 -10.62
CA PRO A 45 -7.85 8.30 -11.01
C PRO A 45 -7.33 9.72 -11.19
N ASN A 46 -7.84 10.42 -12.20
CA ASN A 46 -7.58 11.84 -12.49
C ASN A 46 -6.11 12.21 -12.81
N LEU A 47 -5.22 11.24 -13.03
CA LEU A 47 -3.80 11.43 -13.35
C LEU A 47 -3.46 11.16 -14.83
N PRO A 48 -2.33 11.70 -15.34
CA PRO A 48 -1.73 11.32 -16.61
C PRO A 48 -1.57 9.79 -16.78
N ALA A 49 -1.84 9.29 -18.00
CA ALA A 49 -1.80 7.85 -18.30
C ALA A 49 -0.39 7.24 -18.14
N GLY A 50 0.65 7.98 -18.56
CA GLY A 50 2.06 7.61 -18.38
C GLY A 50 2.51 7.56 -16.92
N GLY A 51 1.75 8.17 -16.00
CA GLY A 51 2.06 8.26 -14.58
C GLY A 51 2.70 9.59 -14.16
N VAL A 52 2.91 9.69 -12.84
CA VAL A 52 3.44 10.88 -12.18
C VAL A 52 4.45 10.51 -11.08
N ASP A 53 5.32 11.46 -10.72
CA ASP A 53 6.29 11.31 -9.64
C ASP A 53 5.64 11.32 -8.23
N LEU A 54 6.38 10.90 -7.20
CA LEU A 54 5.90 10.75 -5.82
C LEU A 54 6.24 11.95 -4.90
N VAL A 55 6.80 13.05 -5.43
CA VAL A 55 7.12 14.29 -4.71
C VAL A 55 6.11 15.39 -5.00
N ASP A 56 5.82 15.66 -6.28
CA ASP A 56 4.96 16.78 -6.71
C ASP A 56 3.75 16.35 -7.58
N ALA A 57 3.67 15.07 -7.97
CA ALA A 57 2.69 14.52 -8.91
C ALA A 57 2.70 15.17 -10.31
N ALA A 58 3.88 15.61 -10.76
CA ALA A 58 4.17 16.00 -12.13
C ALA A 58 4.29 14.77 -13.05
N ALA A 59 4.00 14.94 -14.34
CA ALA A 59 4.05 13.85 -15.32
C ALA A 59 5.49 13.34 -15.56
N VAL A 60 5.64 12.02 -15.66
CA VAL A 60 6.93 11.37 -15.97
C VAL A 60 7.11 11.21 -17.49
N GLU A 61 8.33 11.37 -18.00
CA GLU A 61 8.65 11.28 -19.43
C GLU A 61 9.69 10.18 -19.70
N THR A 62 9.37 9.23 -20.60
CA THR A 62 10.26 8.11 -20.96
C THR A 62 11.60 8.62 -21.50
N GLY A 63 12.69 8.22 -20.85
CA GLY A 63 14.06 8.61 -21.15
C GLY A 63 14.59 9.79 -20.34
N ASP A 64 13.75 10.54 -19.62
CA ASP A 64 14.19 11.64 -18.74
C ASP A 64 14.15 11.23 -17.25
N PRO A 65 15.30 10.93 -16.63
CA PRO A 65 15.36 10.48 -15.24
C PRO A 65 14.99 11.57 -14.22
N ASP A 66 15.12 12.86 -14.57
CA ASP A 66 14.85 13.97 -13.65
C ASP A 66 13.33 14.19 -13.46
N THR A 67 12.49 13.56 -14.32
CA THR A 67 11.03 13.54 -14.16
C THR A 67 10.52 12.48 -13.17
N PHE A 68 11.36 11.55 -12.71
CA PHE A 68 10.97 10.45 -11.81
C PHE A 68 11.44 10.69 -10.38
N THR A 69 10.70 10.15 -9.40
CA THR A 69 11.24 9.98 -8.05
C THR A 69 12.27 8.86 -8.06
N THR A 70 13.54 9.15 -7.76
CA THR A 70 14.61 8.15 -7.75
C THR A 70 15.00 7.70 -6.34
N VAL A 71 15.40 6.43 -6.20
CA VAL A 71 16.00 5.89 -4.97
C VAL A 71 17.15 4.94 -5.32
N THR A 72 18.32 5.15 -4.71
CA THR A 72 19.48 4.26 -4.85
C THR A 72 19.33 3.05 -3.91
N VAL A 73 19.70 1.87 -4.41
CA VAL A 73 19.70 0.62 -3.65
C VAL A 73 20.96 0.53 -2.79
N GLY A 74 20.79 0.25 -1.48
CA GLY A 74 21.90 0.13 -0.53
C GLY A 74 22.76 -1.11 -0.75
N ASP A 75 23.91 -1.15 -0.06
CA ASP A 75 24.84 -2.32 -0.07
C ASP A 75 24.21 -3.60 0.51
N ASP A 76 23.09 -3.47 1.25
CA ASP A 76 22.25 -4.59 1.73
C ASP A 76 21.31 -5.15 0.65
N GLY A 77 21.29 -4.55 -0.55
CA GLY A 77 20.34 -4.85 -1.62
C GLY A 77 18.93 -4.34 -1.36
N GLY A 78 18.73 -3.52 -0.32
CA GLY A 78 17.45 -2.94 0.05
C GLY A 78 17.29 -1.50 -0.45
N TRP A 79 16.06 -1.10 -0.72
CA TRP A 79 15.70 0.30 -0.98
C TRP A 79 14.40 0.65 -0.25
N ARG A 80 14.26 1.93 0.16
CA ARG A 80 13.14 2.44 0.95
C ARG A 80 12.83 3.87 0.56
N TYR A 81 11.55 4.21 0.40
CA TYR A 81 11.08 5.56 0.10
C TYR A 81 9.88 5.92 0.99
N ARG A 82 9.88 7.14 1.53
CA ARG A 82 8.83 7.64 2.43
C ARG A 82 7.89 8.57 1.66
N TRP A 83 6.85 8.00 1.07
CA TRP A 83 5.92 8.72 0.21
C TRP A 83 4.95 9.57 1.03
N LYS A 84 5.03 10.90 0.88
CA LYS A 84 4.15 11.85 1.57
C LYS A 84 2.96 12.17 0.67
N THR A 85 1.76 11.76 1.08
CA THR A 85 0.54 12.05 0.31
C THR A 85 -0.09 13.41 0.62
N THR A 86 0.39 14.10 1.67
CA THR A 86 0.03 15.51 1.95
C THR A 86 0.45 16.43 0.80
N GLY A 87 -0.48 17.23 0.29
CA GLY A 87 -0.19 18.33 -0.65
C GLY A 87 -0.30 17.98 -2.13
N LEU A 88 -0.20 16.70 -2.53
CA LEU A 88 -0.16 16.23 -3.92
C LEU A 88 -1.43 16.50 -4.76
N GLY A 89 -2.51 17.05 -4.16
CA GLY A 89 -3.78 17.31 -4.85
C GLY A 89 -4.57 16.07 -5.31
N ILE A 90 -4.11 14.86 -4.98
CA ILE A 90 -4.73 13.60 -5.43
C ILE A 90 -5.99 13.21 -4.66
N ASP A 91 -6.94 12.59 -5.36
CA ASP A 91 -8.22 12.12 -4.83
C ASP A 91 -8.11 10.82 -3.99
N PRO A 92 -9.14 10.47 -3.20
CA PRO A 92 -9.26 9.15 -2.61
C PRO A 92 -9.57 8.11 -3.69
N GLY A 93 -8.80 7.04 -3.77
CA GLY A 93 -8.92 6.05 -4.83
C GLY A 93 -7.87 4.95 -4.76
N THR A 94 -7.91 4.02 -5.71
CA THR A 94 -6.87 2.99 -5.86
C THR A 94 -5.86 3.44 -6.90
N TYR A 95 -4.63 3.64 -6.44
CA TYR A 95 -3.47 3.99 -7.24
C TYR A 95 -2.60 2.75 -7.46
N THR A 96 -1.80 2.75 -8.53
CA THR A 96 -0.78 1.73 -8.79
C THR A 96 0.57 2.40 -8.79
N ILE A 97 1.40 2.08 -7.79
CA ILE A 97 2.80 2.51 -7.72
C ILE A 97 3.63 1.54 -8.56
N TYR A 98 4.62 2.08 -9.26
CA TYR A 98 5.58 1.37 -10.08
C TYR A 98 6.98 1.59 -9.52
N ALA A 99 7.81 0.55 -9.58
CA ALA A 99 9.24 0.61 -9.31
C ALA A 99 9.97 -0.06 -10.48
N SER A 100 10.77 0.69 -11.25
CA SER A 100 11.45 0.18 -12.45
C SER A 100 12.97 0.38 -12.39
N ASP A 101 13.72 -0.39 -13.18
CA ASP A 101 15.18 -0.29 -13.34
C ASP A 101 15.64 0.86 -14.27
N ARG A 102 14.71 1.57 -14.90
CA ARG A 102 15.00 2.66 -15.86
C ARG A 102 13.87 3.71 -15.91
N PRO A 103 14.14 4.94 -16.37
CA PRO A 103 13.14 6.00 -16.47
C PRO A 103 12.21 5.77 -17.68
N THR A 104 11.25 4.86 -17.54
CA THR A 104 10.25 4.54 -18.59
C THR A 104 8.84 4.74 -18.04
N ALA A 105 8.03 5.54 -18.72
CA ALA A 105 6.64 5.81 -18.33
C ALA A 105 5.74 4.59 -18.52
N ARG A 106 4.58 4.57 -17.84
CA ARG A 106 3.64 3.43 -17.76
C ARG A 106 3.35 2.75 -19.10
N ASP A 107 3.16 3.54 -20.15
CA ASP A 107 2.72 3.04 -21.47
C ASP A 107 3.87 2.41 -22.27
N ASP A 108 5.12 2.82 -21.99
CA ASP A 108 6.33 2.36 -22.69
C ASP A 108 7.04 1.18 -21.98
N LEU A 109 6.71 0.90 -20.71
CA LEU A 109 7.34 -0.16 -19.87
C LEU A 109 7.54 -1.50 -20.61
N ARG A 110 6.59 -1.88 -21.45
CA ARG A 110 6.65 -3.12 -22.22
C ARG A 110 7.46 -3.00 -23.52
N THR A 111 7.49 -1.82 -24.13
CA THR A 111 8.17 -1.53 -25.40
C THR A 111 9.68 -1.42 -25.18
N ASP A 112 10.09 -0.86 -24.03
CA ASP A 112 11.50 -0.70 -23.64
C ASP A 112 12.11 -1.96 -22.99
N ASP A 113 11.36 -3.07 -22.88
CA ASP A 113 11.72 -4.25 -22.08
C ASP A 113 12.12 -3.88 -20.63
N ALA A 114 11.38 -2.96 -20.00
CA ALA A 114 11.66 -2.48 -18.64
C ALA A 114 11.44 -3.58 -17.59
N VAL A 115 12.34 -3.68 -16.61
CA VAL A 115 12.08 -4.52 -15.43
C VAL A 115 11.37 -3.64 -14.41
N TYR A 116 10.23 -4.10 -13.93
CA TYR A 116 9.44 -3.37 -12.94
C TYR A 116 8.59 -4.29 -12.06
N SER A 117 8.18 -3.79 -10.90
CA SER A 117 7.06 -4.32 -10.13
C SER A 117 5.99 -3.25 -9.92
N THR A 118 4.78 -3.69 -9.60
CA THR A 118 3.65 -2.81 -9.26
C THR A 118 3.08 -3.12 -7.88
N LEU A 119 2.52 -2.09 -7.25
CA LEU A 119 1.80 -2.21 -5.99
C LEU A 119 0.52 -1.37 -6.04
N ALA A 120 -0.62 -2.02 -5.87
CA ALA A 120 -1.91 -1.34 -5.74
C ALA A 120 -2.07 -0.80 -4.30
N VAL A 121 -2.36 0.50 -4.17
CA VAL A 121 -2.58 1.18 -2.89
C VAL A 121 -3.91 1.94 -2.93
N THR A 122 -4.85 1.58 -2.04
CA THR A 122 -6.12 2.30 -1.90
C THR A 122 -6.01 3.40 -0.85
N LEU A 123 -5.86 4.64 -1.31
CA LEU A 123 -5.82 5.85 -0.48
C LEU A 123 -7.23 6.24 -0.04
N ARG A 124 -7.44 6.42 1.26
CA ARG A 124 -8.74 6.78 1.86
C ARG A 124 -8.70 8.18 2.45
N ARG A 125 -9.86 8.84 2.60
CA ARG A 125 -9.94 10.07 3.43
C ARG A 125 -9.71 9.71 4.90
N PRO A 126 -9.07 10.58 5.71
CA PRO A 126 -9.05 10.42 7.16
C PRO A 126 -10.48 10.43 7.69
N ALA A 127 -10.76 9.54 8.66
CA ALA A 127 -12.05 9.48 9.31
C ALA A 127 -12.11 10.54 10.42
N LEU A 128 -12.98 11.53 10.26
CA LEU A 128 -13.30 12.47 11.34
C LEU A 128 -14.27 11.79 12.32
N ILE A 129 -13.78 11.40 13.49
CA ILE A 129 -14.65 11.11 14.62
C ILE A 129 -15.11 12.43 15.23
N VAL A 130 -16.43 12.61 15.31
CA VAL A 130 -17.05 13.66 16.12
C VAL A 130 -17.56 12.98 17.37
N GLU A 131 -16.86 13.17 18.49
CA GLU A 131 -17.43 12.84 19.79
C GLU A 131 -18.50 13.90 20.11
N THR A 132 -19.75 13.59 19.79
CA THR A 132 -20.91 14.30 20.33
C THR A 132 -20.92 14.06 21.83
N GLY A 133 -20.45 15.04 22.60
CA GLY A 133 -20.51 15.01 24.07
C GLY A 133 -21.95 15.13 24.54
N GLU A 134 -22.64 14.01 24.67
CA GLU A 134 -23.97 13.94 25.27
C GLU A 134 -23.82 13.99 26.80
N GLU A 135 -23.97 15.18 27.38
CA GLU A 135 -23.81 15.44 28.82
C GLU A 135 -25.04 14.93 29.61
N GLU A 136 -25.17 13.61 29.75
CA GLU A 136 -26.21 12.99 30.57
C GLU A 136 -25.99 13.31 32.06
N THR A 137 -26.78 14.25 32.56
CA THR A 137 -26.82 14.63 33.99
C THR A 137 -27.59 13.57 34.79
N PRO A 138 -27.09 13.11 35.96
CA PRO A 138 -27.68 11.97 36.67
C PRO A 138 -28.90 12.34 37.54
N GLU A 139 -29.99 11.61 37.40
CA GLU A 139 -31.13 11.55 38.34
C GLU A 139 -31.43 10.09 38.72
N THR A 140 -31.96 9.83 39.93
CA THR A 140 -31.85 8.52 40.63
C THR A 140 -32.86 8.41 41.80
N GLU A 141 -33.39 7.24 42.20
CA GLU A 141 -33.18 5.86 41.71
C GLU A 141 -34.36 5.34 40.86
N GLU A 142 -35.27 4.41 41.18
CA GLU A 142 -35.56 3.55 42.35
C GLU A 142 -35.84 2.10 41.89
N GLN A 143 -35.67 1.12 42.77
CA GLN A 143 -35.42 -0.30 42.40
C GLN A 143 -36.66 -1.21 42.43
N GLU A 144 -36.67 -2.24 41.58
CA GLU A 144 -36.65 -3.63 42.09
C GLU A 144 -36.07 -4.62 41.06
N SER A 145 -35.51 -5.75 41.53
CA SER A 145 -34.94 -6.82 40.70
C SER A 145 -35.02 -8.15 41.45
N PRO A 146 -35.17 -9.31 40.77
CA PRO A 146 -33.94 -10.10 40.58
C PRO A 146 -33.84 -10.97 39.29
N ALA A 147 -32.66 -10.89 38.67
CA ALA A 147 -31.79 -12.02 38.28
C ALA A 147 -32.18 -13.06 37.18
N THR A 148 -31.40 -13.00 36.09
CA THR A 148 -30.59 -14.14 35.56
C THR A 148 -31.22 -15.22 34.65
N ARG A 149 -31.09 -15.01 33.33
CA ARG A 149 -30.40 -15.90 32.33
C ARG A 149 -30.40 -15.21 30.95
N ALA A 150 -29.32 -14.87 30.25
CA ALA A 150 -28.00 -15.47 29.96
C ALA A 150 -27.96 -16.34 28.67
N ALA A 151 -26.83 -16.24 27.94
CA ALA A 151 -26.60 -16.63 26.53
C ALA A 151 -27.32 -15.71 25.52
N THR A 152 -26.66 -14.89 24.67
CA THR A 152 -25.37 -14.94 23.93
C THR A 152 -25.40 -15.82 22.68
N SER A 153 -25.52 -15.17 21.52
CA SER A 153 -25.21 -15.73 20.19
C SER A 153 -23.99 -15.01 19.62
N ALA A 154 -22.97 -15.78 19.24
CA ALA A 154 -21.72 -15.32 18.64
C ALA A 154 -21.30 -16.29 17.53
N THR A 155 -20.08 -16.14 16.97
CA THR A 155 -19.51 -16.95 15.86
C THR A 155 -20.12 -16.54 14.50
N ILE A 156 -19.43 -16.57 13.35
CA ILE A 156 -18.36 -17.49 12.95
C ILE A 156 -17.16 -16.80 12.29
N ALA A 157 -15.95 -17.25 12.66
CA ALA A 157 -14.72 -17.14 11.87
C ALA A 157 -13.91 -18.45 12.02
N ALA A 158 -12.93 -18.66 11.13
CA ALA A 158 -11.92 -19.73 11.14
C ALA A 158 -12.39 -21.20 10.93
N ALA A 159 -12.36 -21.60 9.66
CA ALA A 159 -11.72 -22.81 9.08
C ALA A 159 -11.63 -24.16 9.85
N ALA A 160 -11.80 -25.25 9.11
CA ALA A 160 -11.68 -26.63 9.59
C ALA A 160 -10.34 -27.29 9.22
N LEU A 161 -9.87 -28.23 10.07
CA LEU A 161 -9.43 -29.58 9.66
C LEU A 161 -9.10 -30.47 10.88
N ALA A 162 -9.74 -31.65 11.00
CA ALA A 162 -9.18 -32.88 11.62
C ALA A 162 -10.17 -34.06 11.49
N LEU A 163 -9.66 -35.25 11.23
CA LEU A 163 -10.43 -36.44 10.84
C LEU A 163 -11.33 -37.03 11.94
N LEU A 164 -12.57 -37.37 11.57
CA LEU A 164 -13.48 -38.21 12.35
C LEU A 164 -13.05 -39.68 12.26
N VAL A 165 -12.67 -40.31 13.38
CA VAL A 165 -12.66 -41.78 13.53
C VAL A 165 -13.53 -42.20 14.71
N ARG A 166 -14.81 -42.47 14.38
CA ARG A 166 -15.70 -43.38 15.12
C ARG A 166 -15.21 -44.83 14.92
N ARG A 167 -15.52 -45.85 15.74
CA ARG A 167 -16.57 -46.05 16.78
C ARG A 167 -16.06 -47.13 17.80
N PRO A 168 -16.83 -47.57 18.82
CA PRO A 168 -16.32 -48.33 19.97
C PRO A 168 -16.42 -49.86 19.85
N THR A 169 -15.78 -50.53 20.84
CA THR A 169 -15.93 -51.94 21.27
C THR A 169 -15.86 -53.00 20.18
#